data_AF-A0A2T6C826-F1
#
_entry.id   AF-A0A2T6C826-F1
#
_cell.length_a   1.000
_cell.length_b   1.000
_cell.length_c   1.000
_cell.angle_alpha   90.00
_cell.angle_beta   90.00
_cell.angle_gamma   90.00
#
_symmetry.space_group_name_H-M   'P 1'
#
loop_
_entity.id
_entity.type
_entity.pdbx_description
1 polymer ?
#
loop_
_entity_poly.entity_id
_entity_poly.type
_entity_poly.pdbx_seq_one_letter_code
_entity_poly.pdbx_strand_id
1 'polypeptide(L)' 'MKYTELNPAERGTIEDLLHLKVNVTEIARRLNRRRSIIYREITRNFYNDDELPELNGSYGMVAQMSAAVHLAA' A
#
# COMPACT_ATOMS: atom_id res chain seq x y z
N MET A 1 -1.50 17.66 -17.82
CA MET A 1 -1.46 17.35 -16.36
C MET A 1 -0.16 16.62 -16.05
N LYS A 2 0.71 17.17 -15.20
CA LYS A 2 1.96 16.49 -14.81
C LYS A 2 1.63 15.27 -13.93
N TYR A 3 2.24 14.15 -14.26
CA TYR A 3 2.31 12.99 -13.39
C TYR A 3 3.29 13.35 -12.26
N THR A 4 2.80 13.37 -11.02
CA THR A 4 3.67 13.49 -9.85
C THR A 4 3.73 12.14 -9.19
N GLU A 5 4.94 11.62 -9.04
CA GLU A 5 5.19 10.37 -8.33
C GLU A 5 4.78 10.49 -6.87
N LEU A 6 4.33 9.36 -6.32
CA LEU A 6 4.13 9.22 -4.87
C LEU A 6 5.50 9.10 -4.22
N ASN A 7 5.74 9.93 -3.21
CA ASN A 7 6.92 9.79 -2.37
C ASN A 7 6.77 8.57 -1.42
N PRO A 8 7.87 8.08 -0.81
CA PRO A 8 7.81 6.91 0.08
C PRO A 8 6.84 7.04 1.25
N ALA A 9 6.71 8.23 1.85
CA ALA A 9 5.79 8.46 2.96
C ALA A 9 4.31 8.40 2.52
N GLU A 10 3.98 8.90 1.33
CA GLU A 10 2.65 8.77 0.75
C GLU A 10 2.31 7.30 0.48
N ARG A 11 3.27 6.49 0.01
CA ARG A 11 3.05 5.05 -0.20
C ARG A 11 2.78 4.32 1.12
N GLY A 12 3.58 4.56 2.16
CA GLY A 12 3.32 4.01 3.49
C GLY A 12 1.95 4.42 4.04
N THR A 13 1.56 5.69 3.84
CA THR A 13 0.22 6.16 4.25
C THR A 13 -0.90 5.46 3.49
N ILE A 14 -0.71 5.18 2.19
CA ILE A 14 -1.69 4.41 1.40
C ILE A 14 -1.83 2.99 1.98
N GLU A 15 -0.71 2.33 2.29
CA GLU A 15 -0.69 0.98 2.86
C GLU A 15 -1.41 0.92 4.23
N ASP A 16 -1.09 1.83 5.15
CA ASP A 16 -1.74 1.93 6.46
C ASP A 16 -3.25 2.13 6.34
N LEU A 17 -3.68 3.03 5.45
CA LEU A 17 -5.09 3.34 5.25
C LEU A 17 -5.84 2.18 4.59
N LEU A 18 -5.20 1.42 3.70
CA LEU A 18 -5.79 0.20 3.13
C LEU A 18 -5.92 -0.90 4.17
N HIS A 19 -4.95 -1.03 5.07
CA HIS A 19 -5.02 -1.96 6.20
C HIS A 19 -6.20 -1.63 7.12
N LEU A 20 -6.43 -0.34 7.37
CA LEU A 20 -7.60 0.18 8.09
C LEU A 20 -8.91 0.13 7.27
N LYS A 21 -8.88 -0.48 6.08
CA LYS A 21 -10.01 -0.62 5.15
C LYS A 21 -10.64 0.71 4.74
N VAL A 22 -9.86 1.79 4.74
CA VAL A 22 -10.31 3.10 4.26
C VAL A 22 -10.52 3.03 2.75
N ASN A 23 -11.63 3.61 2.27
CA ASN A 23 -11.94 3.58 0.85
C ASN A 23 -10.93 4.42 0.02
N VAL A 24 -10.65 3.98 -1.21
CA VAL A 24 -9.67 4.62 -2.11
C VAL A 24 -9.99 6.09 -2.41
N THR A 25 -11.27 6.47 -2.42
CA THR A 25 -11.68 7.87 -2.64
C THR A 25 -11.25 8.77 -1.47
N GLU A 26 -11.42 8.29 -0.24
CA GLU A 26 -11.04 8.99 0.99
C GLU A 26 -9.52 9.03 1.15
N ILE A 27 -8.81 7.96 0.79
CA ILE A 27 -7.34 7.97 0.73
C ILE A 27 -6.84 9.06 -0.22
N ALA A 28 -7.43 9.13 -1.43
CA ALA A 28 -7.07 10.14 -2.41
C ALA A 28 -7.35 11.57 -1.91
N ARG A 29 -8.47 11.77 -1.19
CA ARG A 29 -8.82 13.04 -0.56
C ARG A 29 -7.81 13.44 0.52
N ARG A 30 -7.44 12.51 1.42
CA ARG A 30 -6.48 12.75 2.51
C ARG A 30 -5.09 13.11 2.00
N LEU A 31 -4.65 12.48 0.92
CA LEU A 31 -3.34 12.73 0.31
C LEU A 31 -3.35 13.89 -0.70
N ASN A 32 -4.51 14.52 -0.93
CA ASN A 32 -4.69 15.52 -1.99
C ASN A 32 -4.15 15.03 -3.35
N ARG A 33 -4.42 13.75 -3.67
CA ARG A 33 -4.00 13.11 -4.91
C ARG A 33 -5.21 12.73 -5.75
N ARG A 34 -4.98 12.58 -7.06
CA ARG A 34 -6.00 12.04 -7.95
C ARG A 34 -6.23 10.56 -7.62
N ARG A 35 -7.49 10.12 -7.58
CA ARG A 35 -7.87 8.71 -7.39
C ARG A 35 -7.11 7.75 -8.30
N SER A 36 -6.88 8.11 -9.57
CA SER A 36 -6.17 7.25 -10.52
C SER A 36 -4.71 6.98 -10.17
N ILE A 37 -4.07 7.88 -9.40
CA ILE A 37 -2.72 7.65 -8.87
C ILE A 37 -2.78 6.57 -7.79
N ILE A 38 -3.73 6.67 -6.86
CA ILE A 38 -3.90 5.71 -5.77
C ILE A 38 -4.25 4.32 -6.31
N TYR A 39 -5.21 4.22 -7.23
CA TYR A 39 -5.55 2.95 -7.87
C TYR A 39 -4.35 2.29 -8.52
N ARG A 40 -3.57 3.07 -9.30
CA ARG A 40 -2.40 2.53 -9.98
C ARG A 40 -1.30 2.09 -9.01
N GLU A 41 -1.13 2.78 -7.89
CA GLU A 41 -0.19 2.38 -6.84
C GLU A 41 -0.60 1.03 -6.24
N ILE A 42 -1.88 0.92 -5.85
CA ILE A 42 -2.44 -0.31 -5.31
C ILE A 42 -2.23 -1.46 -6.30
N THR A 43 -2.62 -1.30 -7.56
CA THR A 43 -2.50 -2.36 -8.56
C THR A 43 -1.05 -2.76 -8.85
N ARG A 44 -0.08 -1.83 -8.71
CA ARG A 44 1.34 -2.13 -8.97
C ARG A 44 2.06 -2.78 -7.81
N ASN A 45 1.68 -2.46 -6.57
CA ASN A 45 2.31 -3.01 -5.36
C ASN A 45 1.50 -4.14 -4.72
N PHE A 46 0.39 -4.56 -5.33
CA PHE A 46 -0.40 -5.70 -4.85
C PHE A 46 0.25 -7.01 -5.28
N TYR A 47 0.66 -7.80 -4.29
CA TYR A 47 1.16 -9.15 -4.46
C TYR A 47 0.06 -10.14 -4.06
N ASN A 48 -0.21 -11.11 -4.93
CA ASN A 48 -1.10 -12.23 -4.65
C ASN A 48 -0.36 -13.52 -4.98
N ASP A 49 -0.26 -14.39 -3.98
CA ASP A 49 0.38 -15.69 -4.04
C ASP A 49 -0.59 -16.72 -3.45
N ASP A 50 -1.04 -17.63 -4.30
CA ASP A 50 -2.00 -18.66 -3.90
C ASP A 50 -1.33 -19.78 -3.07
N GLU A 51 0.00 -19.90 -3.12
CA GLU A 51 0.77 -20.85 -2.31
C GLU A 51 1.10 -20.30 -0.92
N LEU A 52 1.20 -18.97 -0.79
CA LEU A 52 1.46 -18.27 0.47
C LEU A 52 0.40 -17.20 0.74
N PRO A 53 -0.85 -17.59 1.08
CA PRO A 53 -1.97 -16.64 1.22
C PRO A 53 -1.75 -15.61 2.34
N GLU A 54 -0.93 -15.94 3.33
CA GLU A 54 -0.50 -15.04 4.41
C GLU A 54 0.37 -13.86 3.93
N LEU A 55 0.94 -13.95 2.74
CA LEU A 55 1.72 -12.89 2.10
C LEU A 55 0.87 -12.09 1.09
N ASN A 56 -0.42 -12.39 0.97
CA ASN A 56 -1.30 -11.65 0.08
C ASN A 56 -1.51 -10.22 0.61
N GLY A 57 -1.13 -9.22 -0.20
CA GLY A 57 -1.23 -7.82 0.21
C GLY A 57 -0.23 -6.91 -0.47
N SER A 58 -0.10 -5.70 0.07
CA SER A 58 0.86 -4.73 -0.44
C SER A 58 2.30 -5.14 -0.07
N TYR A 59 3.23 -5.09 -1.02
CA TYR A 59 4.65 -5.46 -0.82
C TYR A 59 5.30 -4.80 0.40
N GLY A 60 4.97 -3.54 0.70
CA GLY A 60 5.51 -2.84 1.89
C GLY A 60 5.04 -3.44 3.21
N MET A 61 3.79 -3.90 3.27
CA MET A 61 3.20 -4.57 4.43
C MET A 61 3.81 -5.96 4.65
N VAL A 62 4.01 -6.73 3.59
CA VAL A 62 4.69 -8.04 3.67
C VAL A 62 6.12 -7.87 4.20
N ALA A 63 6.86 -6.92 3.65
CA ALA A 63 8.22 -6.63 4.11
C ALA A 63 8.26 -6.17 5.58
N GLN A 64 7.31 -5.33 6.02
CA GLN A 64 7.19 -4.92 7.42
C GLN A 64 6.85 -6.09 8.34
N MET A 65 5.93 -6.97 7.95
CA MET A 65 5.59 -8.18 8.72
C MET A 65 6.80 -9.12 8.82
N SER A 66 7.51 -9.37 7.71
CA SER A 66 8.72 -10.19 7.71
C SER A 66 9.83 -9.61 8.59
N ALA A 67 10.01 -8.27 8.58
CA ALA A 67 10.97 -7.59 9.43
C ALA A 67 10.57 -7.66 10.92
N ALA A 68 9.30 -7.47 11.24
CA ALA A 68 8.79 -7.59 12.60
C ALA A 68 8.93 -9.02 13.15
N VAL A 69 8.72 -10.05 12.32
CA VAL A 69 8.91 -11.46 12.68
C VAL A 69 10.39 -11.76 13.00
N HIS A 70 11.33 -11.22 12.23
CA HIS A 70 12.77 -11.46 12.48
C HIS A 70 13.32 -10.69 13.68
N LEU A 71 12.70 -9.58 14.10
CA LEU A 71 13.10 -8.82 15.29
C LEU A 71 12.60 -9.44 16.61
N ALA A 72 11.66 -10.40 16.53
CA ALA A 72 11.06 -11.06 17.69
C ALA A 72 11.64 -12.46 17.99
N ALA A 73 12.64 -12.91 17.23
CA ALA A 73 13.35 -14.19 17.38
C ALA A 73 14.77 -13.99 17.90
#